data_AF-A0AA88EFG2-F1
#
_entry.id   AF-A0AA88EFG2-F1
#
_cell.length_a   1.000
_cell.length_b   1.000
_cell.length_c   1.000
_cell.angle_alpha   90.00
_cell.angle_beta   90.00
_cell.angle_gamma   90.00
#
_symmetry.space_group_name_H-M   'P 1'
#
loop_
_entity.id
_entity.type
_entity.pdbx_description
1 polymer ?
#
loop_
_entity_poly.entity_id
_entity_poly.type
_entity_poly.pdbx_seq_one_letter_code
_entity_poly.pdbx_strand_id
1 'polypeptide(L)'
;MYEEMKTRIETALETGKIPEETRKQHKGFSQWNLNIKRSDHHSIVQVMAVGILIDGRDTSSVDDEGSRFPTLVYMAREKRPNWPHNFKAGAMNALIRVSSEITNAPFILNLDCDMYSNNADTIREILCFFMDEKKGDEIAFVQFPQNYNNKTENDIYGNACYATNVVELAGAGGYGAALYCGTGCFHRRESLSGEKYSKGDTVQLNTRPKKNEGKSVVDLEESSKVLASCSYEKGTQWGKEMGLMYGCPVEDIVTGLAIQCRGWKSAYYNPERSTFLGLAPTTLEVGLVQHKRWSEGMSQIFLSKYCPFTYGHGRIKLGAQMAYSIYLLWAPFSLPTLYYVIVPSLCLLKGISLFPEVYISIKLM
;
A
#
# COMPACT_ATOMS: atom_id res chain seq x y z
N MET A 1 16.85 -20.31 -20.68
CA MET A 1 17.01 -19.29 -19.62
C MET A 1 15.87 -19.29 -18.60
N TYR A 2 14.60 -19.04 -19.00
CA TYR A 2 13.47 -19.02 -18.04
C TYR A 2 13.26 -20.36 -17.31
N GLU A 3 13.11 -21.47 -18.05
CA GLU A 3 12.87 -22.79 -17.43
C GLU A 3 14.00 -23.21 -16.49
N GLU A 4 15.25 -22.94 -16.87
CA GLU A 4 16.41 -23.21 -16.01
C GLU A 4 16.38 -22.39 -14.72
N MET A 5 16.07 -21.09 -14.80
CA MET A 5 15.89 -20.23 -13.63
C MET A 5 14.76 -20.76 -12.73
N LYS A 6 13.63 -21.15 -13.33
CA LYS A 6 12.49 -21.72 -12.62
C LYS A 6 12.88 -23.00 -11.88
N THR A 7 13.51 -23.96 -12.57
CA THR A 7 13.99 -25.21 -11.95
C THR A 7 14.95 -24.95 -10.80
N ARG A 8 15.86 -23.97 -10.94
CA ARG A 8 16.78 -23.58 -9.85
C ARG A 8 16.04 -23.04 -8.62
N ILE A 9 15.01 -22.22 -8.83
CA ILE A 9 14.18 -21.69 -7.75
C ILE A 9 13.38 -22.81 -7.08
N GLU A 10 12.73 -23.67 -7.88
CA GLU A 10 11.95 -24.82 -7.38
C GLU A 10 12.83 -25.77 -6.56
N THR A 11 14.03 -26.09 -7.05
CA THR A 11 15.01 -26.91 -6.32
C THR A 11 15.40 -26.28 -4.97
N ALA A 12 15.60 -24.95 -4.94
CA ALA A 12 15.94 -24.26 -3.69
C ALA A 12 14.78 -24.26 -2.69
N LEU A 13 13.54 -24.20 -3.17
CA LEU A 13 12.33 -24.31 -2.35
C LEU A 13 12.17 -25.72 -1.78
N GLU A 14 12.33 -26.76 -2.60
CA GLU A 14 12.20 -28.16 -2.19
C GLU A 14 13.28 -28.57 -1.19
N THR A 15 14.53 -28.17 -1.44
CA THR A 15 15.67 -28.53 -0.57
C THR A 15 15.79 -27.64 0.66
N GLY A 16 15.11 -26.48 0.67
CA GLY A 16 15.25 -25.44 1.68
C GLY A 16 16.66 -24.86 1.77
N LYS A 17 17.48 -25.06 0.74
CA LYS A 17 18.90 -24.68 0.71
C LYS A 17 19.28 -24.13 -0.65
N ILE A 18 20.22 -23.21 -0.65
CA ILE A 18 20.85 -22.68 -1.86
C ILE A 18 22.17 -23.43 -2.07
N PRO A 19 22.57 -23.75 -3.31
CA PRO A 19 23.87 -24.35 -3.59
C PRO A 19 25.03 -23.57 -2.93
N GLU A 20 26.02 -24.30 -2.41
CA GLU A 20 27.11 -23.70 -1.62
C GLU A 20 27.95 -22.70 -2.44
N GLU A 21 28.10 -22.95 -3.74
CA GLU A 21 28.77 -22.04 -4.68
C GLU A 21 28.05 -20.69 -4.74
N THR A 22 26.74 -20.70 -4.99
CA THR A 22 25.90 -19.50 -4.97
C THR A 22 25.94 -18.82 -3.59
N ARG A 23 25.93 -19.60 -2.50
CA ARG A 23 26.01 -19.05 -1.14
C ARG A 23 27.31 -18.30 -0.90
N LYS A 24 28.44 -18.79 -1.41
CA LYS A 24 29.77 -18.15 -1.30
C LYS A 24 29.88 -16.87 -2.14
N GLN A 25 29.14 -16.79 -3.24
CA GLN A 25 29.13 -15.61 -4.13
C GLN A 25 28.41 -14.39 -3.53
N HIS A 26 27.49 -14.59 -2.57
CA HIS A 26 26.72 -13.50 -1.98
C HIS A 26 27.01 -13.35 -0.48
N LYS A 27 27.64 -12.23 -0.11
CA LYS A 27 27.94 -11.85 1.29
C LYS A 27 26.71 -11.83 2.21
N GLY A 28 25.51 -11.79 1.64
CA GLY A 28 24.29 -11.76 2.41
C GLY A 28 23.83 -13.07 3.03
N PHE A 29 24.07 -14.19 2.33
CA PHE A 29 23.68 -15.50 2.83
C PHE A 29 24.62 -16.02 3.93
N SER A 30 25.76 -15.37 4.16
CA SER A 30 26.62 -15.65 5.31
C SER A 30 26.13 -14.95 6.57
N GLN A 31 25.43 -13.81 6.45
CA GLN A 31 24.80 -13.14 7.59
C GLN A 31 23.64 -13.96 8.14
N TRP A 32 22.86 -14.63 7.28
CA TRP A 32 21.83 -15.59 7.71
C TRP A 32 22.45 -16.94 8.09
N ASN A 33 22.64 -17.18 9.39
CA ASN A 33 23.14 -18.46 9.94
C ASN A 33 22.09 -19.16 10.82
N LEU A 34 22.32 -20.44 11.15
CA LEU A 34 21.38 -21.28 11.90
C LEU A 34 21.07 -20.76 13.32
N ASN A 35 21.91 -19.89 13.87
CA ASN A 35 21.72 -19.33 15.21
C ASN A 35 20.81 -18.09 15.22
N ILE A 36 20.43 -17.57 14.04
CA ILE A 36 19.58 -16.40 13.92
C ILE A 36 18.10 -16.81 13.95
N LYS A 37 17.32 -16.13 14.81
CA LYS A 37 15.89 -16.36 14.94
C LYS A 37 15.12 -15.30 14.17
N ARG A 38 13.97 -15.68 13.58
CA ARG A 38 13.05 -14.74 12.90
C ARG A 38 12.61 -13.57 13.80
N SER A 39 12.54 -13.79 15.11
CA SER A 39 12.15 -12.79 16.12
C SER A 39 13.32 -12.03 16.73
N ASP A 40 14.57 -12.44 16.47
CA ASP A 40 15.77 -11.87 17.08
C ASP A 40 16.95 -11.91 16.10
N HIS A 41 17.11 -10.82 15.36
CA HIS A 41 18.17 -10.67 14.36
C HIS A 41 18.49 -9.19 14.11
N HIS A 42 19.76 -8.90 13.77
CA HIS A 42 20.22 -7.57 13.39
C HIS A 42 19.64 -7.14 12.03
N SER A 43 19.73 -5.85 11.71
CA SER A 43 19.34 -5.34 10.40
C SER A 43 20.34 -5.79 9.33
N ILE A 44 19.81 -6.21 8.19
CA ILE A 44 20.56 -6.63 7.02
C ILE A 44 20.11 -5.73 5.88
N VAL A 45 21.02 -4.92 5.35
CA VAL A 45 20.79 -4.12 4.15
C VAL A 45 21.86 -4.52 3.15
N GLN A 46 21.43 -4.91 1.96
CA GLN A 46 22.30 -5.35 0.88
C GLN A 46 21.82 -4.74 -0.41
N VAL A 47 22.72 -4.07 -1.11
CA VAL A 47 22.42 -3.63 -2.48
C VAL A 47 22.61 -4.86 -3.38
N MET A 48 21.52 -5.60 -3.63
CA MET A 48 21.51 -6.84 -4.41
C MET A 48 21.00 -6.54 -5.81
N ALA A 49 21.81 -6.74 -6.83
CA ALA A 49 21.35 -6.66 -8.20
C ALA A 49 20.84 -8.01 -8.72
N VAL A 50 19.74 -7.98 -9.47
CA VAL A 50 19.22 -9.16 -10.18
C VAL A 50 20.05 -9.34 -11.44
N GLY A 51 21.01 -10.26 -11.38
CA GLY A 51 21.94 -10.55 -12.46
C GLY A 51 23.31 -9.91 -12.20
N ILE A 52 24.13 -10.55 -11.36
CA ILE A 52 25.50 -10.13 -11.04
C ILE A 52 25.52 -8.78 -10.29
N LEU A 53 26.58 -8.46 -9.56
CA LEU A 53 26.67 -7.29 -8.67
C LEU A 53 26.60 -5.93 -9.42
N ILE A 54 25.41 -5.47 -9.79
CA ILE A 54 25.18 -4.22 -10.53
C ILE A 54 24.60 -3.12 -9.61
N ASP A 55 25.47 -2.29 -9.04
CA ASP A 55 25.07 -0.96 -8.63
C ASP A 55 24.77 -0.16 -9.91
N GLY A 56 23.59 0.45 -10.10
CA GLY A 56 23.34 1.32 -11.26
C GLY A 56 24.29 2.53 -11.34
N ARG A 57 25.05 2.79 -10.26
CA ARG A 57 26.17 3.75 -10.21
C ARG A 57 27.49 3.18 -10.74
N ASP A 58 27.65 1.85 -10.77
CA ASP A 58 28.76 1.15 -11.39
C ASP A 58 28.58 1.15 -12.92
N THR A 59 29.53 1.77 -13.61
CA THR A 59 29.51 1.95 -15.06
C THR A 59 29.87 0.69 -15.84
N SER A 60 30.42 -0.32 -15.16
CA SER A 60 30.88 -1.58 -15.77
C SER A 60 29.77 -2.64 -15.88
N SER A 61 28.64 -2.37 -15.24
CA SER A 61 27.56 -3.31 -15.03
C SER A 61 26.38 -3.00 -15.97
N VAL A 62 26.47 -3.53 -17.18
CA VAL A 62 25.54 -3.29 -18.29
C VAL A 62 24.97 -4.61 -18.83
N ASP A 63 23.82 -4.55 -19.49
CA ASP A 63 23.27 -5.66 -20.26
C ASP A 63 24.06 -5.90 -21.56
N ASP A 64 23.66 -6.93 -22.30
CA ASP A 64 24.28 -7.30 -23.59
C ASP A 64 24.21 -6.16 -24.64
N GLU A 65 23.33 -5.17 -24.44
CA GLU A 65 23.16 -3.98 -25.29
C GLU A 65 23.90 -2.75 -24.74
N GLY A 66 24.58 -2.86 -23.59
CA GLY A 66 25.30 -1.76 -22.95
C GLY A 66 24.44 -0.84 -22.08
N SER A 67 23.18 -1.19 -21.83
CA SER A 67 22.27 -0.45 -20.94
C SER A 67 22.46 -0.85 -19.49
N ARG A 68 22.37 0.11 -18.57
CA ARG A 68 22.56 -0.15 -17.13
C ARG A 68 21.29 -0.76 -16.52
N PHE A 69 21.47 -1.73 -15.63
CA PHE A 69 20.37 -2.26 -14.84
C PHE A 69 19.98 -1.31 -13.69
N PRO A 70 18.70 -1.32 -13.27
CA PRO A 70 18.28 -0.60 -12.08
C PRO A 70 18.87 -1.22 -10.82
N THR A 71 19.24 -0.37 -9.86
CA THR A 71 19.69 -0.83 -8.54
C THR A 71 18.55 -1.52 -7.78
N LEU A 72 18.74 -2.76 -7.37
CA LEU A 72 17.89 -3.45 -6.41
C LEU A 72 18.55 -3.45 -5.02
N VAL A 73 17.74 -3.24 -3.99
CA VAL A 73 18.19 -3.24 -2.59
C VAL A 73 17.34 -4.25 -1.83
N TYR A 74 18.00 -5.26 -1.28
CA TYR A 74 17.42 -6.18 -0.32
C TYR A 74 17.57 -5.61 1.09
N MET A 75 16.50 -5.68 1.88
CA MET A 75 16.49 -5.21 3.25
C MET A 75 15.69 -6.15 4.14
N ALA A 76 16.31 -6.55 5.25
CA ALA A 76 15.64 -7.10 6.42
C ALA A 76 15.89 -6.16 7.62
N ARG A 77 14.83 -5.57 8.14
CA ARG A 77 14.87 -4.70 9.33
C ARG A 77 15.26 -5.49 10.59
N GLU A 78 15.92 -4.84 11.54
CA GLU A 78 16.24 -5.45 12.82
C GLU A 78 14.95 -5.85 13.57
N LYS A 79 14.98 -7.00 14.25
CA LYS A 79 13.91 -7.46 15.12
C LYS A 79 14.49 -7.93 16.44
N ARG A 80 13.81 -7.57 17.54
CA ARG A 80 14.12 -7.99 18.90
C ARG A 80 12.82 -8.36 19.61
N PRO A 81 12.80 -9.38 20.50
CA PRO A 81 11.55 -9.87 21.11
C PRO A 81 10.72 -8.81 21.84
N ASN A 82 11.36 -7.81 22.46
CA ASN A 82 10.69 -6.80 23.27
C ASN A 82 10.32 -5.52 22.49
N TRP A 83 10.45 -5.53 21.16
CA TRP A 83 10.20 -4.37 20.31
C TRP A 83 9.02 -4.62 19.36
N PRO A 84 7.93 -3.85 19.46
CA PRO A 84 6.80 -3.94 18.53
C PRO A 84 7.24 -3.66 17.11
N HIS A 85 6.84 -4.53 16.18
CA HIS A 85 7.32 -4.46 14.80
C HIS A 85 6.29 -3.94 13.78
N ASN A 86 5.05 -3.66 14.20
CA ASN A 86 4.02 -2.98 13.39
C ASN A 86 3.80 -3.57 11.98
N PHE A 87 3.94 -4.89 11.84
CA PHE A 87 3.70 -5.66 10.60
C PHE A 87 4.21 -4.98 9.31
N LYS A 88 3.33 -4.77 8.33
CA LYS A 88 3.61 -4.15 7.02
C LYS A 88 3.97 -2.68 7.15
N ALA A 89 3.23 -1.90 7.95
CA ALA A 89 3.51 -0.50 8.22
C ALA A 89 4.96 -0.26 8.68
N GLY A 90 5.45 -1.06 9.63
CA GLY A 90 6.82 -0.96 10.14
C GLY A 90 7.89 -1.35 9.12
N ALA A 91 7.59 -2.28 8.22
CA ALA A 91 8.48 -2.62 7.11
C ALA A 91 8.56 -1.48 6.08
N MET A 92 7.42 -0.95 5.66
CA MET A 92 7.32 0.18 4.74
C MET A 92 8.02 1.43 5.27
N ASN A 93 7.83 1.76 6.56
CA ASN A 93 8.49 2.91 7.19
C ASN A 93 10.01 2.76 7.20
N ALA A 94 10.51 1.56 7.47
CA ALA A 94 11.94 1.28 7.42
C ALA A 94 12.49 1.40 5.99
N LEU A 95 11.74 0.94 4.98
CA LEU A 95 12.08 1.11 3.55
C LEU A 95 12.12 2.58 3.14
N ILE A 96 11.16 3.40 3.55
CA ILE A 96 11.14 4.84 3.22
C ILE A 96 12.39 5.53 3.76
N ARG A 97 12.79 5.20 5.00
CA ARG A 97 14.02 5.72 5.63
C ARG A 97 15.27 5.26 4.90
N VAL A 98 15.44 3.96 4.70
CA VAL A 98 16.63 3.42 4.01
C VAL A 98 16.73 3.96 2.59
N SER A 99 15.62 4.02 1.85
CA SER A 99 15.57 4.62 0.52
C SER A 99 16.02 6.08 0.50
N SER A 100 15.73 6.86 1.56
CA SER A 100 16.19 8.26 1.67
C SER A 100 17.71 8.39 1.77
N GLU A 101 18.39 7.36 2.27
CA GLU A 101 19.85 7.33 2.37
C GLU A 101 20.50 6.72 1.12
N ILE A 102 19.81 5.88 0.35
CA ILE A 102 20.40 5.23 -0.83
C ILE A 102 20.17 6.04 -2.12
N THR A 103 18.92 6.34 -2.45
CA THR A 103 18.57 7.02 -3.73
C THR A 103 17.86 8.35 -3.52
N ASN A 104 17.19 8.52 -2.38
CA ASN A 104 16.35 9.67 -2.05
C ASN A 104 15.35 10.05 -3.16
N ALA A 105 14.81 9.05 -3.87
CA ALA A 105 13.89 9.29 -4.98
C ALA A 105 12.63 10.05 -4.52
N PRO A 106 12.17 11.09 -5.24
CA PRO A 106 11.04 11.94 -4.82
C PRO A 106 9.70 11.22 -4.90
N PHE A 107 9.60 10.18 -5.72
CA PHE A 107 8.39 9.36 -5.88
C PHE A 107 8.68 7.91 -5.44
N ILE A 108 7.70 7.30 -4.79
CA ILE A 108 7.77 5.95 -4.23
C ILE A 108 6.55 5.17 -4.71
N LEU A 109 6.77 4.10 -5.47
CA LEU A 109 5.73 3.10 -5.75
C LEU A 109 5.71 2.08 -4.62
N ASN A 110 4.52 1.80 -4.08
CA ASN A 110 4.31 0.62 -3.25
C ASN A 110 3.65 -0.51 -4.06
N LEU A 111 4.09 -1.74 -3.85
CA LEU A 111 3.53 -2.90 -4.53
C LEU A 111 3.62 -4.12 -3.61
N ASP A 112 2.52 -4.85 -3.50
CA ASP A 112 2.47 -6.11 -2.76
C ASP A 112 3.06 -7.26 -3.61
N CYS A 113 3.48 -8.34 -2.93
CA CYS A 113 4.20 -9.45 -3.56
C CYS A 113 3.34 -10.28 -4.53
N ASP A 114 2.03 -10.20 -4.39
CA ASP A 114 1.02 -10.81 -5.26
C ASP A 114 0.59 -9.89 -6.41
N MET A 115 1.18 -8.70 -6.53
CA MET A 115 0.90 -7.71 -7.58
C MET A 115 2.15 -7.47 -8.45
N TYR A 116 1.95 -7.34 -9.76
CA TYR A 116 3.00 -7.04 -10.73
C TYR A 116 2.59 -5.95 -11.70
N SER A 117 3.58 -5.25 -12.27
CA SER A 117 3.34 -4.26 -13.32
C SER A 117 3.01 -4.94 -14.64
N ASN A 118 1.92 -4.52 -15.26
CA ASN A 118 1.42 -4.99 -16.54
C ASN A 118 1.51 -3.93 -17.65
N ASN A 119 2.02 -2.73 -17.35
CA ASN A 119 2.25 -1.67 -18.33
C ASN A 119 3.61 -1.01 -18.08
N ALA A 120 4.46 -0.94 -19.11
CA ALA A 120 5.80 -0.34 -19.03
C ALA A 120 5.76 1.20 -19.00
N ASP A 121 4.71 1.81 -19.57
CA ASP A 121 4.58 3.27 -19.67
C ASP A 121 4.01 3.93 -18.40
N THR A 122 3.63 3.13 -17.40
CA THR A 122 3.01 3.62 -16.15
C THR A 122 3.81 4.71 -15.45
N ILE A 123 5.14 4.61 -15.41
CA ILE A 123 5.96 5.64 -14.78
C ILE A 123 5.80 6.97 -15.51
N ARG A 124 5.73 6.96 -16.86
CA ARG A 124 5.54 8.17 -17.67
C ARG A 124 4.16 8.76 -17.45
N GLU A 125 3.12 7.93 -17.44
CA GLU A 125 1.73 8.36 -17.18
C GLU A 125 1.61 9.03 -15.80
N ILE A 126 2.28 8.49 -14.78
CA ILE A 126 2.24 9.05 -13.43
C ILE A 126 2.99 10.37 -13.30
N LEU A 127 4.07 10.56 -14.04
CA LEU A 127 4.75 11.85 -14.09
C LEU A 127 3.82 12.95 -14.60
N CYS A 128 2.86 12.67 -15.48
CA CYS A 128 1.87 13.66 -15.91
C CYS A 128 1.03 14.22 -14.74
N PHE A 129 0.76 13.42 -13.71
CA PHE A 129 0.03 13.88 -12.53
C PHE A 129 0.90 14.75 -11.62
N PHE A 130 2.12 14.31 -11.33
CA PHE A 130 3.00 15.00 -10.37
C PHE A 130 3.70 16.23 -10.96
N MET A 131 3.89 16.26 -12.27
CA MET A 131 4.59 17.33 -13.00
C MET A 131 3.63 18.32 -13.66
N ASP A 132 2.32 18.21 -13.43
CA ASP A 132 1.35 19.21 -13.87
C ASP A 132 1.65 20.56 -13.19
N GLU A 133 1.90 21.60 -13.99
CA GLU A 133 2.34 22.92 -13.49
C GLU A 133 1.30 23.63 -12.61
N LYS A 134 0.02 23.23 -12.67
CA LYS A 134 -1.07 23.92 -11.97
C LYS A 134 -1.50 23.20 -10.71
N LYS A 135 -1.47 21.87 -10.71
CA LYS A 135 -2.04 21.01 -9.67
C LYS A 135 -1.09 19.92 -9.22
N GLY A 136 0.02 19.64 -9.92
CA GLY A 136 0.90 18.53 -9.58
C GLY A 136 1.48 18.62 -8.17
N ASP A 137 1.77 19.83 -7.71
CA ASP A 137 2.26 20.12 -6.36
C ASP A 137 1.25 19.77 -5.27
N GLU A 138 -0.05 19.76 -5.55
CA GLU A 138 -1.08 19.43 -4.55
C GLU A 138 -1.33 17.92 -4.41
N ILE A 139 -0.85 17.12 -5.37
CA ILE A 139 -1.05 15.66 -5.39
C ILE A 139 0.03 14.97 -4.54
N ALA A 140 -0.41 14.34 -3.46
CA ALA A 140 0.43 13.48 -2.63
C ALA A 140 0.58 12.08 -3.21
N PHE A 141 -0.50 11.50 -3.75
CA PHE A 141 -0.44 10.16 -4.30
C PHE A 141 -1.47 9.91 -5.40
N VAL A 142 -1.16 8.93 -6.25
CA VAL A 142 -2.03 8.44 -7.32
C VAL A 142 -2.28 6.95 -7.10
N GLN A 143 -3.54 6.60 -6.84
CA GLN A 143 -3.98 5.22 -6.62
C GLN A 143 -4.49 4.61 -7.93
N PHE A 144 -4.04 3.39 -8.23
CA PHE A 144 -4.58 2.56 -9.31
C PHE A 144 -5.60 1.54 -8.79
N PRO A 145 -6.50 1.02 -9.65
CA PRO A 145 -7.33 -0.13 -9.32
C PRO A 145 -6.50 -1.36 -8.94
N GLN A 146 -7.01 -2.16 -8.00
CA GLN A 146 -6.51 -3.51 -7.76
C GLN A 146 -7.23 -4.48 -8.68
N ASN A 147 -6.56 -4.85 -9.78
CA ASN A 147 -7.09 -5.80 -10.75
C ASN A 147 -6.41 -7.15 -10.61
N TYR A 148 -7.14 -8.23 -10.90
CA TYR A 148 -6.66 -9.60 -10.74
C TYR A 148 -6.70 -10.36 -12.06
N ASN A 149 -5.72 -11.24 -12.29
CA ASN A 149 -5.63 -12.05 -13.52
C ASN A 149 -6.36 -13.40 -13.39
N ASN A 150 -6.53 -13.91 -12.17
CA ASN A 150 -7.12 -15.21 -11.86
C ASN A 150 -8.62 -15.14 -11.56
N LYS A 151 -9.31 -14.17 -12.18
CA LYS A 151 -10.77 -14.01 -12.03
C LYS A 151 -11.49 -15.13 -12.79
N THR A 152 -12.47 -15.74 -12.15
CA THR A 152 -13.39 -16.66 -12.84
C THR A 152 -14.44 -15.85 -13.60
N GLU A 153 -14.99 -16.41 -14.66
CA GLU A 153 -16.04 -15.77 -15.47
C GLU A 153 -17.25 -15.32 -14.62
N ASN A 154 -17.62 -16.13 -13.62
CA ASN A 154 -18.76 -15.88 -12.75
C ASN A 154 -18.44 -15.01 -11.52
N ASP A 155 -17.16 -14.84 -11.18
CA ASP A 155 -16.68 -14.13 -9.97
C ASP A 155 -17.57 -14.33 -8.73
N ILE A 156 -17.86 -15.58 -8.40
CA ILE A 156 -18.87 -15.93 -7.36
C ILE A 156 -18.53 -15.40 -5.95
N TYR A 157 -17.28 -14.98 -5.72
CA TYR A 157 -16.83 -14.38 -4.47
C TYR A 157 -16.79 -12.84 -4.52
N GLY A 158 -17.04 -12.23 -5.67
CA GLY A 158 -17.03 -10.78 -5.86
C GLY A 158 -15.64 -10.15 -5.72
N ASN A 159 -14.58 -10.91 -6.01
CA ASN A 159 -13.19 -10.48 -5.81
C ASN A 159 -12.79 -9.36 -6.79
N ALA A 160 -13.47 -9.19 -7.92
CA ALA A 160 -13.13 -8.16 -8.88
C ALA A 160 -13.41 -6.73 -8.36
N CYS A 161 -14.27 -6.61 -7.33
CA CYS A 161 -14.67 -5.35 -6.71
C CYS A 161 -14.99 -4.24 -7.75
N TYR A 162 -15.73 -4.59 -8.80
CA TYR A 162 -15.93 -3.73 -9.97
C TYR A 162 -16.53 -2.36 -9.61
N ALA A 163 -17.57 -2.34 -8.78
CA ALA A 163 -18.20 -1.10 -8.33
C ALA A 163 -17.20 -0.18 -7.62
N THR A 164 -16.38 -0.75 -6.74
CA THR A 164 -15.33 -0.02 -6.02
C THR A 164 -14.28 0.55 -6.96
N ASN A 165 -13.73 -0.27 -7.85
CA ASN A 165 -12.68 0.14 -8.78
C ASN A 165 -13.16 1.12 -9.86
N VAL A 166 -14.37 0.96 -10.39
CA VAL A 166 -14.83 1.77 -11.54
C VAL A 166 -15.60 3.01 -11.12
N VAL A 167 -16.41 2.92 -10.06
CA VAL A 167 -17.37 3.97 -9.69
C VAL A 167 -16.94 4.69 -8.42
N GLU A 168 -16.77 3.95 -7.33
CA GLU A 168 -16.66 4.56 -5.99
C GLU A 168 -15.31 5.29 -5.81
N LEU A 169 -14.19 4.63 -6.12
CA LEU A 169 -12.86 5.24 -6.00
C LEU A 169 -12.65 6.38 -7.01
N ALA A 170 -13.22 6.26 -8.21
CA ALA A 170 -13.25 7.35 -9.18
C ALA A 170 -14.04 8.56 -8.64
N GLY A 171 -15.20 8.32 -8.02
CA GLY A 171 -15.99 9.35 -7.36
C GLY A 171 -15.24 10.04 -6.22
N ALA A 172 -14.56 9.28 -5.37
CA ALA A 172 -13.69 9.81 -4.31
C ALA A 172 -12.52 10.63 -4.89
N GLY A 173 -11.91 10.14 -5.98
CA GLY A 173 -10.86 10.84 -6.73
C GLY A 173 -11.33 12.20 -7.28
N GLY A 174 -12.60 12.32 -7.71
CA GLY A 174 -13.20 13.59 -8.12
C GLY A 174 -13.22 14.68 -7.03
N TYR A 175 -13.19 14.27 -5.76
CA TYR A 175 -13.05 15.18 -4.62
C TYR A 175 -11.59 15.44 -4.20
N GLY A 176 -10.61 14.88 -4.93
CA GLY A 176 -9.20 14.89 -4.55
C GLY A 176 -8.91 13.99 -3.35
N ALA A 177 -9.73 12.96 -3.15
CA ALA A 177 -9.76 12.14 -1.94
C ALA A 177 -9.77 10.63 -2.24
N ALA A 178 -9.14 10.22 -3.34
CA ALA A 178 -8.91 8.80 -3.62
C ALA A 178 -8.26 8.11 -2.41
N LEU A 179 -8.81 6.96 -2.01
CA LEU A 179 -8.30 6.22 -0.87
C LEU A 179 -6.95 5.57 -1.22
N TYR A 180 -6.06 5.45 -0.24
CA TYR A 180 -4.85 4.66 -0.36
C TYR A 180 -5.17 3.21 0.03
N CYS A 181 -5.08 2.29 -0.93
CA CYS A 181 -5.53 0.90 -0.79
C CYS A 181 -4.36 -0.10 -0.62
N GLY A 182 -3.17 0.38 -0.24
CA GLY A 182 -2.10 -0.51 0.24
C GLY A 182 -1.22 -1.16 -0.84
N THR A 183 -1.53 -1.02 -2.13
CA THR A 183 -0.71 -1.47 -3.26
C THR A 183 -1.03 -0.67 -4.53
N GLY A 184 -0.12 -0.66 -5.51
CA GLY A 184 -0.34 0.00 -6.80
C GLY A 184 -0.55 1.51 -6.63
N CYS A 185 0.16 2.14 -5.70
CA CYS A 185 0.03 3.55 -5.40
C CYS A 185 1.39 4.25 -5.49
N PHE A 186 1.45 5.30 -6.28
CA PHE A 186 2.62 6.17 -6.34
C PHE A 186 2.45 7.30 -5.35
N HIS A 187 3.41 7.45 -4.44
CA HIS A 187 3.44 8.50 -3.44
C HIS A 187 4.57 9.49 -3.71
N ARG A 188 4.29 10.75 -3.46
CA ARG A 188 5.30 11.80 -3.22
C ARG A 188 5.94 11.56 -1.86
N ARG A 189 7.27 11.56 -1.80
CA ARG A 189 8.05 11.29 -0.58
C ARG A 189 7.69 12.27 0.54
N GLU A 190 7.59 13.55 0.23
CA GLU A 190 7.25 14.63 1.16
C GLU A 190 5.96 14.34 1.93
N SER A 191 4.94 13.83 1.23
CA SER A 191 3.66 13.46 1.84
C SER A 191 3.79 12.32 2.86
N LEU A 192 4.62 11.31 2.55
CA LEU A 192 4.95 10.21 3.47
C LEU A 192 5.87 10.67 4.59
N SER A 193 6.71 11.68 4.38
CA SER A 193 7.60 12.24 5.41
C SER A 193 6.86 13.09 6.45
N GLY A 194 5.55 13.28 6.31
CA GLY A 194 4.74 14.05 7.27
C GLY A 194 4.61 15.54 6.94
N GLU A 195 5.09 15.96 5.76
CA GLU A 195 4.96 17.36 5.36
C GLU A 195 3.50 17.76 5.16
N LYS A 196 3.21 19.03 5.43
CA LYS A 196 1.90 19.65 5.21
C LYS A 196 1.92 20.39 3.89
N TYR A 197 0.78 20.42 3.23
CA TYR A 197 0.60 21.20 2.01
C TYR A 197 -0.42 22.32 2.25
N SER A 198 -0.04 23.53 1.87
CA SER A 198 -0.89 24.69 1.81
C SER A 198 -1.08 25.12 0.36
N LYS A 199 -2.23 25.73 0.07
CA LYS A 199 -2.53 26.17 -1.29
C LYS A 199 -1.51 27.23 -1.75
N GLY A 200 -0.82 26.94 -2.84
CA GLY A 200 0.22 27.82 -3.40
C GLY A 200 1.64 27.42 -3.01
N ASP A 201 1.80 26.38 -2.18
CA ASP A 201 3.11 25.78 -1.92
C ASP A 201 3.65 25.15 -3.20
N THR A 202 4.91 25.43 -3.53
CA THR A 202 5.65 24.75 -4.59
C THR A 202 6.46 23.64 -3.98
N VAL A 203 6.27 22.40 -4.44
CA VAL A 203 7.06 21.28 -3.96
C VAL A 203 8.35 21.23 -4.75
N GLN A 204 9.45 21.65 -4.12
CA GLN A 204 10.76 21.49 -4.75
C GLN A 204 11.13 20.01 -4.78
N LEU A 205 11.13 19.44 -5.98
CA LEU A 205 11.70 18.11 -6.21
C LEU A 205 13.20 18.18 -5.88
N ASN A 206 13.56 17.67 -4.71
CA ASN A 206 14.95 17.49 -4.31
C ASN A 206 15.60 16.39 -5.15
N THR A 207 15.82 16.68 -6.43
CA THR A 207 16.42 15.80 -7.45
C THR A 207 17.93 15.63 -7.26
N ARG A 208 18.56 16.42 -6.39
CA ARG A 208 20.00 16.32 -6.13
C ARG A 208 20.28 15.34 -4.98
N PRO A 209 21.10 14.30 -5.20
CA PRO A 209 21.57 13.41 -4.15
C PRO A 209 22.68 14.10 -3.34
N LYS A 210 22.38 15.20 -2.64
CA LYS A 210 23.40 15.96 -1.89
C LYS A 210 24.12 15.15 -0.79
N LYS A 211 23.57 14.00 -0.38
CA LYS A 211 24.15 13.15 0.69
C LYS A 211 25.01 11.98 0.21
N ASN A 212 25.00 11.62 -1.08
CA ASN A 212 25.57 10.35 -1.57
C ASN A 212 26.67 10.50 -2.62
N GLU A 213 26.94 11.71 -3.10
CA GLU A 213 28.09 11.97 -3.97
C GLU A 213 29.38 11.56 -3.25
N GLY A 214 30.03 10.50 -3.73
CA GLY A 214 31.30 9.99 -3.21
C GLY A 214 31.21 8.87 -2.15
N LYS A 215 30.03 8.45 -1.70
CA LYS A 215 29.89 7.32 -0.76
C LYS A 215 30.02 5.97 -1.48
N SER A 216 30.85 5.07 -0.95
CA SER A 216 30.92 3.70 -1.46
C SER A 216 29.63 2.92 -1.16
N VAL A 217 29.43 1.80 -1.84
CA VAL A 217 28.31 0.86 -1.54
C VAL A 217 28.36 0.42 -0.08
N VAL A 218 29.55 0.14 0.44
CA VAL A 218 29.75 -0.30 1.83
C VAL A 218 29.32 0.79 2.81
N ASP A 219 29.66 2.05 2.54
CA ASP A 219 29.27 3.17 3.40
C ASP A 219 27.74 3.35 3.42
N LEU A 220 27.08 3.19 2.27
CA LEU A 220 25.63 3.24 2.19
C LEU A 220 24.95 2.07 2.91
N GLU A 221 25.50 0.87 2.82
CA GLU A 221 24.98 -0.30 3.53
C GLU A 221 25.08 -0.09 5.05
N GLU A 222 26.23 0.38 5.54
CA GLU A 222 26.43 0.66 6.97
C GLU A 222 25.53 1.80 7.48
N SER A 223 25.43 2.93 6.76
CA SER A 223 24.55 4.02 7.17
C SER A 223 23.07 3.62 7.15
N SER A 224 22.67 2.78 6.18
CA SER A 224 21.31 2.27 6.05
C SER A 224 20.92 1.28 7.15
N LYS A 225 21.86 0.47 7.65
CA LYS A 225 21.59 -0.48 8.76
C LYS A 225 21.07 0.22 10.02
N VAL A 226 21.56 1.42 10.30
CA VAL A 226 21.11 2.24 11.44
C VAL A 226 19.65 2.67 11.26
N LEU A 227 19.26 3.06 10.05
CA LEU A 227 17.88 3.46 9.71
C LEU A 227 16.89 2.28 9.79
N ALA A 228 17.40 1.07 9.60
CA ALA A 228 16.67 -0.20 9.68
C ALA A 228 16.58 -0.77 11.11
N SER A 229 17.14 -0.10 12.13
CA SER A 229 17.10 -0.59 13.51
C SER A 229 15.69 -0.56 14.11
N CYS A 230 15.38 -1.51 14.98
CA CYS A 230 14.09 -1.59 15.68
C CYS A 230 13.88 -0.45 16.67
N SER A 231 14.97 0.19 17.14
CA SER A 231 14.93 1.28 18.10
C SER A 231 14.89 2.67 17.48
N TYR A 232 15.10 2.78 16.17
CA TYR A 232 15.21 4.06 15.45
C TYR A 232 13.99 4.96 15.67
N GLU A 233 12.80 4.37 15.75
CA GLU A 233 11.54 5.11 15.83
C GLU A 233 11.22 5.61 17.24
N LYS A 234 12.00 5.20 18.26
CA LYS A 234 11.78 5.59 19.65
C LYS A 234 11.93 7.11 19.82
N GLY A 235 10.89 7.75 20.35
CA GLY A 235 10.87 9.21 20.56
C GLY A 235 10.62 10.03 19.28
N THR A 236 10.40 9.38 18.14
CA THR A 236 10.12 10.06 16.86
C THR A 236 8.62 10.09 16.54
N GLN A 237 8.26 10.75 15.43
CA GLN A 237 6.90 10.81 14.88
C GLN A 237 6.59 9.65 13.90
N TRP A 238 7.54 8.76 13.61
CA TRP A 238 7.32 7.61 12.73
C TRP A 238 6.18 6.73 13.23
N GLY A 239 5.23 6.44 12.33
CA GLY A 239 4.03 5.68 12.63
C GLY A 239 2.94 6.46 13.39
N LYS A 240 3.18 7.73 13.72
CA LYS A 240 2.22 8.60 14.44
C LYS A 240 1.77 9.78 13.60
N GLU A 241 2.71 10.44 12.92
CA GLU A 241 2.45 11.59 12.04
C GLU A 241 3.29 11.56 10.75
N MET A 242 4.19 10.58 10.61
CA MET A 242 4.96 10.37 9.39
C MET A 242 5.08 8.87 9.10
N GLY A 243 5.32 8.54 7.84
CA GLY A 243 5.24 7.20 7.30
C GLY A 243 3.79 6.68 7.27
N LEU A 244 3.69 5.36 7.12
CA LEU A 244 2.45 4.63 7.34
C LEU A 244 2.13 4.63 8.83
N MET A 245 0.86 4.91 9.13
CA MET A 245 0.34 5.08 10.48
C MET A 245 0.21 3.74 11.21
N TYR A 246 0.54 3.69 12.49
CA TYR A 246 0.46 2.46 13.30
C TYR A 246 -0.87 2.36 14.07
N GLY A 247 -1.17 1.14 14.54
CA GLY A 247 -2.28 0.88 15.46
C GLY A 247 -3.62 0.56 14.79
N CYS A 248 -3.64 0.34 13.48
CA CYS A 248 -4.82 -0.09 12.73
C CYS A 248 -4.46 -1.23 11.76
N PRO A 249 -5.32 -2.27 11.61
CA PRO A 249 -5.12 -3.36 10.64
C PRO A 249 -5.18 -2.94 9.16
N VAL A 250 -5.76 -1.77 8.89
CA VAL A 250 -5.85 -1.12 7.57
C VAL A 250 -5.06 0.19 7.62
N GLU A 251 -3.75 0.07 7.87
CA GLU A 251 -2.84 1.22 8.00
C GLU A 251 -2.84 2.11 6.77
N ASP A 252 -3.12 1.54 5.61
CA ASP A 252 -3.18 2.20 4.31
C ASP A 252 -4.28 3.26 4.28
N ILE A 253 -5.51 2.89 4.61
CA ILE A 253 -6.67 3.80 4.59
C ILE A 253 -6.45 4.97 5.56
N VAL A 254 -5.99 4.69 6.79
CA VAL A 254 -5.72 5.75 7.79
C VAL A 254 -4.53 6.61 7.39
N THR A 255 -3.51 6.06 6.71
CA THR A 255 -2.38 6.84 6.19
C THR A 255 -2.85 7.78 5.08
N GLY A 256 -3.67 7.31 4.15
CA GLY A 256 -4.26 8.15 3.11
C GLY A 256 -5.09 9.30 3.70
N LEU A 257 -5.93 9.00 4.70
CA LEU A 257 -6.73 10.01 5.40
C LEU A 257 -5.84 11.02 6.13
N ALA A 258 -4.79 10.56 6.82
CA ALA A 258 -3.85 11.43 7.52
C ALA A 258 -3.11 12.37 6.58
N ILE A 259 -2.67 11.88 5.41
CA ILE A 259 -2.03 12.68 4.37
C ILE A 259 -2.99 13.76 3.86
N GLN A 260 -4.24 13.41 3.54
CA GLN A 260 -5.22 14.39 3.04
C GLN A 260 -5.59 15.43 4.11
N CYS A 261 -5.68 15.03 5.37
CA CYS A 261 -5.89 15.95 6.50
C CYS A 261 -4.71 16.91 6.74
N ARG A 262 -3.56 16.69 6.11
CA ARG A 262 -2.43 17.64 6.07
C ARG A 262 -2.50 18.61 4.89
N GLY A 263 -3.60 18.62 4.15
CA GLY A 263 -3.88 19.55 3.05
C GLY A 263 -3.60 19.00 1.66
N TRP A 264 -2.96 17.84 1.56
CA TRP A 264 -2.69 17.17 0.29
C TRP A 264 -3.97 16.63 -0.36
N LYS A 265 -3.93 16.44 -1.68
CA LYS A 265 -4.95 15.71 -2.44
C LYS A 265 -4.39 14.39 -2.96
N SER A 266 -5.29 13.51 -3.36
CA SER A 266 -4.96 12.29 -4.09
C SER A 266 -5.78 12.15 -5.36
N ALA A 267 -5.20 11.47 -6.34
CA ALA A 267 -5.85 11.15 -7.60
C ALA A 267 -6.13 9.64 -7.69
N TYR A 268 -7.18 9.30 -8.42
CA TYR A 268 -7.47 7.93 -8.82
C TYR A 268 -7.29 7.83 -10.33
N TYR A 269 -6.52 6.84 -10.79
CA TYR A 269 -6.25 6.65 -12.21
C TYR A 269 -6.52 5.21 -12.63
N ASN A 270 -7.49 5.05 -13.53
CA ASN A 270 -7.93 3.76 -14.06
C ASN A 270 -7.80 3.77 -15.59
N PRO A 271 -6.61 3.48 -16.15
CA PRO A 271 -6.41 3.39 -17.59
C PRO A 271 -7.09 2.15 -18.18
N GLU A 272 -7.36 2.18 -19.48
CA GLU A 272 -7.99 1.07 -20.21
C GLU A 272 -7.21 -0.24 -20.08
N ARG A 273 -5.88 -0.16 -20.20
CA ARG A 273 -5.00 -1.28 -19.86
C ARG A 273 -4.74 -1.28 -18.37
N SER A 274 -5.20 -2.32 -17.69
CA SER A 274 -4.87 -2.56 -16.27
C SER A 274 -3.37 -2.45 -16.02
N THR A 275 -2.97 -1.43 -15.28
CA THR A 275 -1.56 -1.14 -14.98
C THR A 275 -0.93 -2.15 -14.04
N PHE A 276 -1.63 -2.52 -12.97
CA PHE A 276 -1.18 -3.52 -12.03
C PHE A 276 -2.16 -4.69 -12.03
N LEU A 277 -1.61 -5.91 -12.05
CA LEU A 277 -2.36 -7.15 -11.98
C LEU A 277 -1.86 -7.97 -10.79
N GLY A 278 -2.75 -8.65 -10.11
CA GLY A 278 -2.35 -9.60 -9.07
C GLY A 278 -3.24 -10.83 -8.97
N LEU A 279 -3.16 -11.48 -7.81
CA LEU A 279 -3.86 -12.73 -7.52
C LEU A 279 -4.94 -12.52 -6.46
N ALA A 280 -6.20 -12.71 -6.86
CA ALA A 280 -7.34 -12.73 -5.95
C ALA A 280 -7.36 -14.00 -5.07
N PRO A 281 -7.99 -13.94 -3.89
CA PRO A 281 -8.28 -15.13 -3.09
C PRO A 281 -9.01 -16.22 -3.89
N THR A 282 -8.50 -17.45 -3.86
CA THR A 282 -9.05 -18.57 -4.64
C THR A 282 -10.12 -19.37 -3.89
N THR A 283 -10.30 -19.14 -2.59
CA THR A 283 -11.28 -19.83 -1.76
C THR A 283 -12.10 -18.85 -0.92
N LEU A 284 -13.35 -19.24 -0.61
CA LEU A 284 -14.24 -18.43 0.23
C LEU A 284 -13.65 -18.16 1.61
N GLU A 285 -12.98 -19.15 2.22
CA GLU A 285 -12.38 -19.01 3.56
C GLU A 285 -11.34 -17.89 3.59
N VAL A 286 -10.43 -17.85 2.62
CA VAL A 286 -9.41 -16.80 2.52
C VAL A 286 -10.05 -15.43 2.27
N GLY A 287 -11.06 -15.37 1.40
CA GLY A 287 -11.82 -14.13 1.15
C GLY A 287 -12.53 -13.61 2.41
N LEU A 288 -13.17 -14.47 3.19
CA LEU A 288 -13.85 -14.08 4.44
C LEU A 288 -12.87 -13.58 5.50
N VAL A 289 -11.69 -14.19 5.63
CA VAL A 289 -10.64 -13.69 6.54
C VAL A 289 -10.17 -12.30 6.12
N GLN A 290 -10.01 -12.06 4.82
CA GLN A 290 -9.64 -10.76 4.28
C GLN A 290 -10.73 -9.71 4.56
N HIS A 291 -11.98 -10.00 4.23
CA HIS A 291 -13.12 -9.10 4.46
C HIS A 291 -13.33 -8.79 5.95
N LYS A 292 -13.14 -9.78 6.82
CA LYS A 292 -13.18 -9.58 8.27
C LYS A 292 -12.12 -8.56 8.71
N ARG A 293 -10.86 -8.74 8.28
CA ARG A 293 -9.77 -7.81 8.63
C ARG A 293 -10.08 -6.39 8.14
N TRP A 294 -10.59 -6.24 6.92
CA TRP A 294 -10.96 -4.94 6.37
C TRP A 294 -12.09 -4.29 7.15
N SER A 295 -13.20 -5.00 7.36
CA SER A 295 -14.38 -4.47 8.06
C SER A 295 -14.07 -4.09 9.52
N GLU A 296 -13.29 -4.89 10.24
CA GLU A 296 -12.82 -4.58 11.60
C GLU A 296 -11.94 -3.33 11.60
N GLY A 297 -10.93 -3.28 10.74
CA GLY A 297 -9.99 -2.16 10.67
C GLY A 297 -10.67 -0.86 10.25
N MET A 298 -11.53 -0.90 9.24
CA MET A 298 -12.30 0.25 8.76
C MET A 298 -13.24 0.79 9.84
N SER A 299 -13.95 -0.09 10.55
CA SER A 299 -14.79 0.29 11.69
C SER A 299 -13.96 0.90 12.83
N GLN A 300 -12.78 0.34 13.09
CA GLN A 300 -11.85 0.89 14.09
C GLN A 300 -11.43 2.32 13.74
N ILE A 301 -11.14 2.62 12.46
CA ILE A 301 -10.84 4.00 12.04
C ILE A 301 -12.01 4.91 12.37
N PHE A 302 -13.24 4.53 12.00
CA PHE A 302 -14.44 5.34 12.23
C PHE A 302 -14.65 5.67 13.71
N LEU A 303 -14.43 4.69 14.59
CA LEU A 303 -14.65 4.81 16.03
C LEU A 303 -13.45 5.42 16.78
N SER A 304 -12.33 5.66 16.09
CA SER A 304 -11.11 6.21 16.68
C SER A 304 -11.03 7.73 16.54
N LYS A 305 -9.92 8.30 17.01
CA LYS A 305 -9.53 9.69 16.75
C LYS A 305 -9.37 10.05 15.27
N TYR A 306 -9.40 9.07 14.36
CA TYR A 306 -9.29 9.24 12.91
C TYR A 306 -10.65 9.26 12.19
N CYS A 307 -11.77 9.39 12.90
CA CYS A 307 -13.09 9.52 12.27
C CYS A 307 -13.08 10.70 11.27
N PRO A 308 -13.55 10.52 10.00
CA PRO A 308 -13.55 11.60 9.00
C PRO A 308 -14.33 12.84 9.45
N PHE A 309 -15.40 12.67 10.22
CA PHE A 309 -16.25 13.76 10.71
C PHE A 309 -15.71 14.49 11.94
N THR A 310 -14.63 14.01 12.57
CA THR A 310 -13.96 14.72 13.67
C THR A 310 -12.53 15.09 13.30
N TYR A 311 -11.73 14.12 12.85
CA TYR A 311 -10.35 14.33 12.43
C TYR A 311 -10.24 15.10 11.11
N GLY A 312 -11.10 14.77 10.16
CA GLY A 312 -11.16 15.41 8.84
C GLY A 312 -12.00 16.69 8.79
N HIS A 313 -12.76 16.98 9.85
CA HIS A 313 -13.62 18.15 9.91
C HIS A 313 -12.81 19.44 9.79
N GLY A 314 -13.18 20.29 8.82
CA GLY A 314 -12.45 21.52 8.49
C GLY A 314 -11.09 21.32 7.80
N ARG A 315 -10.62 20.07 7.63
CA ARG A 315 -9.35 19.73 6.97
C ARG A 315 -9.54 19.15 5.58
N ILE A 316 -10.59 18.35 5.39
CA ILE A 316 -11.01 17.79 4.10
C ILE A 316 -12.47 18.17 3.81
N LYS A 317 -12.83 18.22 2.51
CA LYS A 317 -14.19 18.57 2.07
C LYS A 317 -15.22 17.55 2.57
N LEU A 318 -16.47 17.99 2.76
CA LEU A 318 -17.56 17.10 3.19
C LEU A 318 -17.72 15.88 2.27
N GLY A 319 -17.63 16.07 0.94
CA GLY A 319 -17.68 14.96 -0.01
C GLY A 319 -16.57 13.92 0.20
N ALA A 320 -15.36 14.35 0.58
CA ALA A 320 -14.27 13.45 0.94
C ALA A 320 -14.56 12.72 2.27
N GLN A 321 -15.10 13.43 3.28
CA GLN A 321 -15.50 12.81 4.55
C GLN A 321 -16.53 11.70 4.30
N MET A 322 -17.54 11.97 3.48
CA MET A 322 -18.56 11.00 3.07
C MET A 322 -17.96 9.82 2.30
N ALA A 323 -17.03 10.08 1.36
CA ALA A 323 -16.38 9.04 0.57
C ALA A 323 -15.62 8.03 1.46
N TYR A 324 -14.88 8.50 2.48
CA TYR A 324 -14.31 7.61 3.48
C TYR A 324 -15.39 6.85 4.24
N SER A 325 -16.43 7.53 4.71
CA SER A 325 -17.46 6.93 5.55
C SER A 325 -18.23 5.79 4.87
N ILE A 326 -18.34 5.75 3.54
CA ILE A 326 -18.93 4.61 2.80
C ILE A 326 -18.22 3.29 3.19
N TYR A 327 -16.88 3.30 3.22
CA TYR A 327 -16.08 2.13 3.59
C TYR A 327 -15.99 1.95 5.10
N LEU A 328 -15.77 3.05 5.83
CA LEU A 328 -15.56 3.00 7.27
C LEU A 328 -16.79 2.52 8.06
N LEU A 329 -17.99 2.67 7.49
CA LEU A 329 -19.25 2.20 8.08
C LEU A 329 -19.71 0.83 7.55
N TRP A 330 -18.89 0.15 6.74
CA TRP A 330 -19.29 -1.12 6.11
C TRP A 330 -19.79 -2.16 7.13
N ALA A 331 -19.08 -2.36 8.25
CA ALA A 331 -19.52 -3.32 9.27
C ALA A 331 -20.79 -2.85 10.00
N PRO A 332 -20.90 -1.59 10.48
CA PRO A 332 -22.15 -1.06 11.03
C PRO A 332 -23.37 -1.19 10.09
N PHE A 333 -23.19 -1.06 8.78
CA PHE A 333 -24.26 -1.24 7.78
C PHE A 333 -24.81 -2.67 7.70
N SER A 334 -24.13 -3.66 8.27
CA SER A 334 -24.68 -5.02 8.39
C SER A 334 -25.90 -5.09 9.31
N LEU A 335 -26.01 -4.21 10.32
CA LEU A 335 -27.13 -4.20 11.28
C LEU A 335 -28.49 -3.86 10.63
N PRO A 336 -28.66 -2.75 9.87
CA PRO A 336 -29.91 -2.49 9.18
C PRO A 336 -30.22 -3.57 8.12
N THR A 337 -29.20 -4.16 7.50
CA THR A 337 -29.38 -5.27 6.56
C THR A 337 -29.96 -6.50 7.26
N LEU A 338 -29.40 -6.88 8.42
CA LEU A 338 -29.93 -7.98 9.23
C LEU A 338 -31.35 -7.70 9.70
N TYR A 339 -31.65 -6.47 10.12
CA TYR A 339 -33.02 -6.07 10.47
C TYR A 339 -33.97 -6.26 9.28
N TYR A 340 -33.57 -5.80 8.10
CA TYR A 340 -34.37 -5.88 6.87
C TYR A 340 -34.62 -7.33 6.41
N VAL A 341 -33.69 -8.26 6.69
CA VAL A 341 -33.88 -9.68 6.35
C VAL A 341 -34.70 -10.41 7.40
N ILE A 342 -34.49 -10.13 8.69
CA ILE A 342 -35.09 -10.90 9.79
C ILE A 342 -36.51 -10.42 10.07
N VAL A 343 -36.75 -9.12 10.20
CA VAL A 343 -38.03 -8.60 10.69
C VAL A 343 -39.19 -8.87 9.72
N PRO A 344 -39.08 -8.56 8.41
CA PRO A 344 -40.13 -8.89 7.46
C PRO A 344 -40.43 -10.40 7.39
N SER A 345 -39.39 -11.24 7.45
CA SER A 345 -39.55 -12.71 7.45
C SER A 345 -40.32 -13.21 8.66
N LEU A 346 -40.04 -12.68 9.85
CA LEU A 346 -40.78 -13.02 11.07
C LEU A 346 -42.22 -12.49 11.05
N CYS A 347 -42.43 -11.28 10.53
CA CYS A 347 -43.75 -10.70 10.38
C CYS A 347 -44.61 -11.52 9.40
N LEU A 348 -44.03 -11.97 8.28
CA LEU A 348 -44.68 -12.87 7.33
C LEU A 348 -45.07 -14.20 8.00
N LEU A 349 -44.15 -14.82 8.74
CA LEU A 349 -44.40 -16.09 9.43
C LEU A 349 -45.51 -15.97 10.50
N LYS A 350 -45.63 -14.80 11.15
CA LYS A 350 -46.61 -14.55 12.21
C LYS A 350 -47.90 -13.90 11.71
N GLY A 351 -48.03 -13.59 10.43
CA GLY A 351 -49.17 -12.85 9.89
C GLY A 351 -49.30 -11.42 10.45
N ILE A 352 -48.20 -10.81 10.89
CA ILE A 352 -48.18 -9.43 11.40
C ILE A 352 -47.96 -8.50 10.21
N SER A 353 -48.88 -7.56 9.98
CA SER A 353 -48.68 -6.53 8.95
C SER A 353 -47.52 -5.60 9.33
N LEU A 354 -46.55 -5.45 8.43
CA LEU A 354 -45.39 -4.57 8.63
C LEU A 354 -45.75 -3.09 8.49
N PHE A 355 -46.74 -2.82 7.65
CA PHE A 355 -47.23 -1.48 7.35
C PHE A 355 -48.70 -1.38 7.78
N PRO A 356 -49.17 -0.19 8.19
CA PRO A 356 -50.59 0.01 8.46
C PRO A 356 -51.42 -0.29 7.20
N GLU A 357 -52.60 -0.90 7.39
CA GLU A 357 -53.54 -1.08 6.30
C GLU A 357 -54.02 0.29 5.80
N VAL A 358 -53.78 0.57 4.51
CA VAL A 358 -54.27 1.78 3.86
C VAL A 358 -55.62 1.45 3.22
N TYR A 359 -56.71 1.87 3.85
CA TYR A 359 -58.05 1.79 3.26
C TYR A 359 -58.20 2.87 2.18
N ILE A 360 -58.00 2.49 0.92
CA ILE A 360 -58.37 3.33 -0.21
C ILE A 360 -59.90 3.23 -0.37
N SER A 361 -60.64 4.21 0.17
CA SER A 361 -62.04 4.40 -0.18
C SER A 361 -62.14 4.85 -1.63
N ILE A 362 -62.24 3.89 -2.55
CA ILE A 362 -62.72 4.16 -3.90
C ILE A 362 -64.21 4.50 -3.75
N LYS A 363 -64.52 5.79 -3.63
CA LYS A 363 -65.87 6.29 -3.90
C LYS A 363 -66.13 6.08 -5.39
N LEU A 364 -66.77 4.97 -5.73
CA LEU A 364 -67.46 4.85 -7.02
C LEU A 364 -68.50 5.97 -7.08
N MET A 365 -68.28 6.92 -7.98
CA MET A 365 -69.18 8.05 -8.25
C MET A 365 -70.15 7.67 -9.36
#